data_AF-A0A7K9YJ28-F1
#
_entry.id   AF-A0A7K9YJ28-F1
#
_cell.length_a   1.000
_cell.length_b   1.000
_cell.length_c   1.000
_cell.angle_alpha   90.00
_cell.angle_beta   90.00
_cell.angle_gamma   90.00
#
_symmetry.space_group_name_H-M   'P 1'
#
loop_
_entity.id
_entity.type
_entity.pdbx_description
1 polymer ?
#
loop_
_entity_poly.entity_id
_entity_poly.type
_entity_poly.pdbx_seq_one_letter_code
_entity_poly.pdbx_strand_id
1 'polypeptide(L)'
;MPLVKRNIDPRHLCHTALPRGIKNELECVTNISLANIIRQLSSLSKYAEDIFGELFNEAHSFSFRVNSLQERVDRLSVSVTQLDPKEEELSLQDITMRKAFRSSTTQDQQLFDRKTLPIPLQETYDICEQPPPLNILTPYRDDGKEGLKFYTNPSYFFDLWKEKMLQDTEDKRKEKRKQKQKNLDRPHEPEKVPRAPHDRRREWQKLAQGPELAEDDANLLHKHIEVANGPASHFESRSQAYVDHMDGSYSLSALPYSQMSELLNRAEERVLVRPHEPPPPPPPMHGAGDAKPVPPCVSSTTGLVENRPQSPATGRPPV
;
A
#
# COMPACT_ATOMS: atom_id res chain seq x y z
N MET A 1 13.15 -4.56 1.90
CA MET A 1 14.42 -5.31 2.12
C MET A 1 14.29 -6.06 3.44
N PRO A 2 14.61 -7.36 3.54
CA PRO A 2 14.62 -8.05 4.82
C PRO A 2 15.77 -7.49 5.66
N LEU A 3 15.45 -6.84 6.78
CA LEU A 3 16.44 -6.42 7.77
C LEU A 3 17.02 -7.71 8.39
N VAL A 4 18.35 -7.81 8.40
CA VAL A 4 19.05 -8.90 9.07
C VAL A 4 18.72 -8.81 10.56
N LYS A 5 17.91 -9.75 11.07
CA LYS A 5 17.42 -9.70 12.46
C LYS A 5 18.53 -9.93 13.49
N ARG A 6 19.57 -10.69 13.14
CA ARG A 6 20.69 -11.02 14.04
C ARG A 6 22.02 -11.02 13.28
N ASN A 7 23.02 -10.37 13.85
CA ASN A 7 24.39 -10.36 13.34
C ASN A 7 25.29 -11.16 14.29
N ILE A 8 26.27 -11.86 13.74
CA ILE A 8 27.28 -12.58 14.52
C ILE A 8 28.48 -11.67 14.70
N ASP A 9 28.88 -11.45 15.96
CA ASP A 9 30.03 -10.63 16.32
C ASP A 9 31.19 -11.47 16.90
N PRO A 10 32.45 -11.16 16.58
CA PRO A 10 32.91 -10.14 15.63
C PRO A 10 32.78 -10.59 14.16
N ARG A 11 32.36 -9.68 13.26
CA ARG A 11 32.24 -10.01 11.82
C ARG A 11 33.57 -10.36 11.12
N HIS A 12 34.68 -9.75 11.55
CA HIS A 12 36.01 -9.98 10.99
C HIS A 12 36.91 -10.65 12.03
N LEU A 13 37.63 -11.70 11.62
CA LEU A 13 38.46 -12.49 12.54
C LEU A 13 39.88 -11.93 12.72
N CYS A 14 40.46 -11.33 11.69
CA CYS A 14 41.89 -10.98 11.65
C CYS A 14 42.24 -9.67 10.92
N HIS A 15 41.30 -8.72 10.79
CA HIS A 15 41.54 -7.45 10.08
C HIS A 15 42.33 -6.38 10.88
N THR A 16 42.73 -6.67 12.12
CA THR A 16 43.43 -5.68 12.96
C THR A 16 44.93 -5.74 12.73
N ALA A 17 45.56 -4.59 12.49
CA ALA A 17 47.02 -4.50 12.36
C ALA A 17 47.70 -4.95 13.66
N LEU A 18 48.78 -5.73 13.52
CA LEU A 18 49.54 -6.22 14.66
C LEU A 18 50.35 -5.10 15.32
N PRO A 19 50.54 -5.14 16.66
CA PRO A 19 51.51 -4.30 17.35
C PRO A 19 52.93 -4.48 16.78
N ARG A 20 53.67 -3.37 16.62
CA ARG A 20 55.06 -3.42 16.14
C ARG A 20 55.97 -4.05 17.21
N GLY A 21 56.86 -4.95 16.80
CA GLY A 21 57.86 -5.58 17.67
C GLY A 21 57.54 -7.00 18.16
N ILE A 22 56.50 -7.64 17.59
CA ILE A 22 56.18 -9.04 17.86
C ILE A 22 57.13 -9.92 17.02
N LYS A 23 57.81 -10.88 17.66
CA LYS A 23 58.71 -11.81 16.95
C LYS A 23 57.94 -12.89 16.17
N ASN A 24 56.84 -13.39 16.74
CA ASN A 24 56.01 -14.46 16.17
C ASN A 24 54.66 -13.90 15.68
N GLU A 25 54.70 -13.11 14.61
CA GLU A 25 53.50 -12.45 14.07
C GLU A 25 52.40 -13.44 13.67
N LEU A 26 52.76 -14.55 13.02
CA LEU A 26 51.81 -15.55 12.57
C LEU A 26 51.08 -16.23 13.73
N GLU A 27 51.80 -16.62 14.79
CA GLU A 27 51.21 -17.19 16.01
C GLU A 27 50.27 -16.20 16.71
N CYS A 28 50.63 -14.92 16.69
CA CYS A 28 49.77 -13.87 17.24
C CYS A 28 48.46 -13.75 16.46
N VAL A 29 48.51 -13.70 15.12
CA VAL A 29 47.32 -13.63 14.26
C VAL A 29 46.45 -14.87 14.42
N THR A 30 47.04 -16.07 14.43
CA THR A 30 46.27 -17.31 14.60
C THR A 30 45.59 -17.36 15.96
N ASN A 31 46.26 -16.96 17.04
CA ASN A 31 45.65 -16.90 18.37
C ASN A 31 44.52 -15.86 18.47
N ILE A 32 44.71 -14.66 17.90
CA ILE A 32 43.64 -13.64 17.82
C ILE A 32 42.45 -14.16 17.00
N SER A 33 42.72 -14.83 15.88
CA SER A 33 41.68 -15.41 15.01
C SER A 33 40.89 -16.49 15.76
N LEU A 34 41.56 -17.39 16.48
CA LEU A 34 40.93 -18.41 17.31
C LEU A 34 40.08 -17.80 18.44
N ALA A 35 40.61 -16.79 19.14
CA ALA A 35 39.86 -16.07 20.17
C ALA A 35 38.59 -15.41 19.58
N ASN A 36 38.68 -14.86 18.38
CA ASN A 36 37.53 -14.27 17.69
C ASN A 36 36.53 -15.32 17.18
N ILE A 37 36.99 -16.51 16.76
CA ILE A 37 36.10 -17.64 16.45
C ILE A 37 35.33 -18.06 17.70
N ILE A 38 35.99 -18.16 18.85
CA ILE A 38 35.32 -18.48 20.13
C ILE A 38 34.25 -17.42 20.47
N ARG A 39 34.55 -16.13 20.24
CA ARG A 39 33.56 -15.05 20.41
C ARG A 39 32.39 -15.18 19.44
N GLN A 40 32.63 -15.49 18.16
CA GLN A 40 31.56 -15.74 17.19
C GLN A 40 30.67 -16.91 17.61
N LEU A 41 31.26 -18.01 18.12
CA LEU A 41 30.49 -19.15 18.63
C LEU A 41 29.65 -18.75 19.85
N SER A 42 30.17 -17.92 20.74
CA SER A 42 29.39 -17.38 21.87
C SER A 42 28.21 -16.52 21.40
N SER A 43 28.43 -15.62 20.43
CA SER A 43 27.38 -14.81 19.80
C SER A 43 26.32 -15.69 19.13
N LEU A 44 26.75 -16.75 18.43
CA LEU A 44 25.87 -17.74 17.81
C LEU A 44 25.04 -18.50 18.85
N SER A 45 25.62 -18.88 19.99
CA SER A 45 24.89 -19.51 21.09
C SER A 45 23.79 -18.62 21.65
N LYS A 46 24.06 -17.33 21.89
CA LYS A 46 23.02 -16.35 22.28
C LYS A 46 21.90 -16.32 21.25
N TYR A 47 22.25 -16.27 19.97
CA TYR A 47 21.23 -16.24 18.90
C TYR A 47 20.39 -17.53 18.85
N ALA A 48 21.01 -18.68 19.02
CA ALA A 48 20.30 -19.95 19.08
C ALA A 48 19.32 -19.97 20.27
N GLU A 49 19.74 -19.51 21.44
CA GLU A 49 18.88 -19.36 22.61
C GLU A 49 17.68 -18.46 22.32
N ASP A 50 17.90 -17.29 21.71
CA ASP A 50 16.81 -16.36 21.37
C ASP A 50 15.78 -17.00 20.41
N ILE A 51 16.24 -17.73 19.38
CA ILE A 51 15.34 -18.44 18.44
C ILE A 51 14.54 -19.50 19.17
N PHE A 52 15.20 -20.35 19.95
CA PHE A 52 14.52 -21.41 20.67
C PHE A 52 13.59 -20.86 21.75
N GLY A 53 13.93 -19.73 22.37
CA GLY A 53 13.09 -19.01 23.31
C GLY A 53 11.81 -18.46 22.64
N GLU A 54 11.93 -17.83 21.47
CA GLU A 54 10.77 -17.35 20.69
C GLU A 54 9.84 -18.52 20.33
N LEU A 55 10.39 -19.61 19.78
CA LEU A 55 9.62 -20.80 19.42
C LEU A 55 8.98 -21.47 20.63
N PHE A 56 9.71 -21.56 21.74
CA PHE A 56 9.20 -22.12 23.00
C PHE A 56 8.02 -21.31 23.52
N ASN A 57 8.12 -19.98 23.54
CA ASN A 57 7.04 -19.12 24.01
C ASN A 57 5.76 -19.26 23.18
N GLU A 58 5.90 -19.35 21.85
CA GLU A 58 4.77 -19.58 20.96
C GLU A 58 4.14 -20.97 21.15
N ALA A 59 4.97 -22.02 21.24
CA ALA A 59 4.51 -23.38 21.51
C ALA A 59 3.84 -23.50 22.89
N HIS A 60 4.35 -22.77 23.89
CA HIS A 60 3.80 -22.73 25.23
C HIS A 60 2.42 -22.05 25.25
N SER A 61 2.27 -20.93 24.55
CA SER A 61 0.97 -20.28 24.33
C SER A 61 -0.03 -21.21 23.63
N PHE A 62 0.43 -21.96 22.62
CA PHE A 62 -0.39 -22.99 21.96
C PHE A 62 -0.83 -24.09 22.93
N SER A 63 0.07 -24.58 23.78
CA SER A 63 -0.25 -25.61 24.78
C SER A 63 -1.38 -25.18 25.72
N PHE A 64 -1.37 -23.95 26.23
CA PHE A 64 -2.48 -23.43 27.05
C PHE A 64 -3.81 -23.44 26.31
N ARG A 65 -3.80 -23.00 25.04
CA ARG A 65 -5.01 -22.99 24.20
C ARG A 65 -5.54 -24.40 23.94
N VAL A 66 -4.66 -25.36 23.68
CA VAL A 66 -5.01 -26.77 23.48
C VAL A 66 -5.62 -27.36 24.75
N ASN A 67 -5.00 -27.15 25.90
CA ASN A 67 -5.52 -27.68 27.17
C ASN A 67 -6.91 -27.12 27.48
N SER A 68 -7.08 -25.79 27.34
CA SER A 68 -8.38 -25.15 27.55
C SER A 68 -9.44 -25.63 26.56
N LEU A 69 -9.06 -25.84 25.30
CA LEU A 69 -9.96 -26.37 24.27
C LEU A 69 -10.32 -27.83 24.54
N GLN A 70 -9.36 -28.66 24.94
CA GLN A 70 -9.57 -30.08 25.23
C GLN A 70 -10.61 -30.26 26.33
N GLU A 71 -10.45 -29.57 27.46
CA GLU A 71 -11.43 -29.64 28.55
C GLU A 71 -12.83 -29.20 28.09
N ARG A 72 -12.91 -28.20 27.19
CA ARG A 72 -14.18 -27.74 26.64
C ARG A 72 -14.80 -28.78 25.72
N VAL A 73 -14.00 -29.48 24.92
CA VAL A 73 -14.43 -30.59 24.07
C VAL A 73 -14.95 -31.76 24.92
N ASP A 74 -14.25 -32.10 26.00
CA ASP A 74 -14.66 -33.20 26.88
C ASP A 74 -16.00 -32.92 27.54
N ARG A 75 -16.17 -31.72 28.10
CA ARG A 75 -17.46 -31.28 28.68
C ARG A 75 -18.58 -31.26 27.63
N LEU A 76 -18.29 -30.75 26.43
CA LEU A 76 -19.26 -30.72 25.34
C LEU A 76 -19.66 -32.12 24.89
N SER A 77 -18.72 -33.06 24.82
CA SER A 77 -18.98 -34.46 24.44
C SER A 77 -19.97 -35.12 25.41
N VAL A 78 -19.81 -34.89 26.72
CA VAL A 78 -20.75 -35.36 27.74
C VAL A 78 -22.12 -34.71 27.55
N SER A 79 -22.18 -33.38 27.39
CA SER A 79 -23.45 -32.65 27.21
C SER A 79 -24.21 -33.10 25.96
N VAL A 80 -23.53 -33.33 24.84
CA VAL A 80 -24.16 -33.80 23.59
C VAL A 80 -24.72 -35.22 23.74
N THR A 81 -24.03 -36.08 24.49
CA THR A 81 -24.46 -37.47 24.73
C THR A 81 -25.73 -37.55 25.59
N GLN A 82 -25.97 -36.54 26.43
CA GLN A 82 -27.14 -36.47 27.32
C GLN A 82 -28.38 -35.85 26.66
N LEU A 83 -28.30 -35.41 25.40
CA LEU A 83 -29.44 -34.82 24.69
C LEU A 83 -30.47 -35.91 24.34
N ASP A 84 -31.73 -35.70 24.72
CA ASP A 84 -32.87 -36.51 24.30
C ASP A 84 -33.72 -35.75 23.26
N PRO A 85 -33.71 -36.17 21.99
CA PRO A 85 -34.51 -35.55 20.93
C PRO A 85 -36.03 -35.60 21.17
N LYS A 86 -36.52 -36.49 22.05
CA LYS A 86 -37.95 -36.58 22.37
C LYS A 86 -38.39 -35.57 23.43
N GLU A 87 -37.46 -35.08 24.24
CA GLU A 87 -37.71 -34.10 25.31
C GLU A 87 -37.39 -32.65 24.86
N GLU A 88 -36.57 -32.48 23.82
CA GLU A 88 -36.16 -31.16 23.34
C GLU A 88 -37.30 -30.37 22.65
N GLU A 89 -37.86 -29.39 23.36
CA GLU A 89 -38.88 -28.49 22.83
C GLU A 89 -38.28 -27.24 22.16
N LEU A 90 -38.82 -26.86 20.99
CA LEU A 90 -38.43 -25.65 20.27
C LEU A 90 -39.21 -24.43 20.78
N SER A 91 -38.50 -23.39 21.20
CA SER A 91 -39.10 -22.14 21.70
C SER A 91 -39.01 -21.00 20.68
N LEU A 92 -40.15 -20.38 20.36
CA LEU A 92 -40.19 -19.15 19.54
C LEU A 92 -39.56 -17.93 20.23
N GLN A 93 -39.34 -18.02 21.56
CA GLN A 93 -38.62 -17.01 22.31
C GLN A 93 -37.15 -16.91 21.86
N ASP A 94 -36.57 -17.98 21.30
CA ASP A 94 -35.18 -17.96 20.83
C ASP A 94 -34.99 -17.05 19.61
N ILE A 95 -36.03 -16.87 18.81
CA ILE A 95 -36.02 -15.99 17.64
C ILE A 95 -36.17 -14.52 18.05
N THR A 96 -36.98 -14.25 19.06
CA THR A 96 -37.45 -12.89 19.39
C THR A 96 -36.77 -12.27 20.59
N MET A 97 -36.39 -13.07 21.59
CA MET A 97 -35.86 -12.62 22.89
C MET A 97 -34.39 -12.97 23.08
N ARG A 98 -33.84 -13.94 22.34
CA ARG A 98 -32.40 -14.28 22.39
C ARG A 98 -31.65 -13.64 21.24
N LYS A 99 -30.41 -13.24 21.50
CA LYS A 99 -29.50 -12.79 20.44
C LYS A 99 -29.01 -13.99 19.65
N ALA A 100 -28.96 -13.84 18.34
CA ALA A 100 -28.38 -14.86 17.48
C ALA A 100 -26.88 -15.05 17.75
N PHE A 101 -26.40 -16.27 17.57
CA PHE A 101 -24.97 -16.60 17.68
C PHE A 101 -24.11 -15.73 16.74
N ARG A 102 -22.92 -15.36 17.21
CA ARG A 102 -21.91 -14.64 16.44
C ARG A 102 -20.56 -15.30 16.66
N SER A 103 -19.85 -15.57 15.56
CA SER A 103 -18.45 -15.97 15.60
C SER A 103 -17.53 -14.78 15.90
N SER A 104 -16.28 -15.08 16.24
CA SER A 104 -15.26 -14.03 16.40
C SER A 104 -15.00 -13.33 15.06
N THR A 105 -14.87 -12.00 15.10
CA THR A 105 -14.53 -11.14 13.97
C THR A 105 -13.29 -10.27 14.25
N THR A 106 -12.43 -10.71 15.18
CA THR A 106 -11.18 -10.02 15.53
C THR A 106 -10.25 -9.99 14.33
N GLN A 107 -9.65 -8.83 14.04
CA GLN A 107 -8.69 -8.63 12.95
C GLN A 107 -7.44 -7.96 13.48
N ASP A 108 -6.28 -8.59 13.28
CA ASP A 108 -5.00 -8.03 13.67
C ASP A 108 -4.59 -6.92 12.69
N GLN A 109 -4.21 -5.78 13.24
CA GLN A 109 -3.82 -4.58 12.49
C GLN A 109 -2.64 -3.92 13.19
N GLN A 110 -1.98 -2.95 12.54
CA GLN A 110 -0.82 -2.23 13.11
C GLN A 110 0.32 -3.18 13.53
N LEU A 111 0.65 -4.15 12.66
CA LEU A 111 1.62 -5.22 12.93
C LEU A 111 3.06 -4.72 13.16
N PHE A 112 3.36 -3.48 12.76
CA PHE A 112 4.70 -2.87 12.82
C PHE A 112 4.80 -1.75 13.85
N ASP A 113 3.94 -1.76 14.87
CA ASP A 113 4.08 -0.89 16.03
C ASP A 113 5.44 -1.12 16.73
N ARG A 114 5.96 -0.09 17.42
CA ARG A 114 7.24 -0.22 18.16
C ARG A 114 7.26 -1.41 19.13
N LYS A 115 6.13 -1.72 19.75
CA LYS A 115 5.98 -2.83 20.72
C LYS A 115 6.12 -4.23 20.10
N THR A 116 5.94 -4.38 18.79
CA THR A 116 6.12 -5.66 18.09
C THR A 116 7.53 -5.83 17.54
N LEU A 117 8.42 -4.85 17.77
CA LEU A 117 9.81 -4.93 17.35
C LEU A 117 10.52 -6.05 18.13
N PRO A 118 11.11 -7.05 17.44
CA PRO A 118 11.85 -8.11 18.11
C PRO A 118 13.03 -7.56 18.91
N ILE A 119 13.30 -8.17 20.08
CA ILE A 119 14.39 -7.77 20.99
C ILE A 119 15.72 -7.58 20.25
N PRO A 120 16.16 -8.47 19.34
CA PRO A 120 17.46 -8.28 18.66
C PRO A 120 17.52 -7.02 17.79
N LEU A 121 16.39 -6.65 17.16
CA LEU A 121 16.29 -5.39 16.41
C LEU A 121 16.18 -4.19 17.34
N GLN A 122 15.57 -4.34 18.52
CA GLN A 122 15.54 -3.31 19.55
C GLN A 122 16.95 -3.02 20.08
N GLU A 123 17.75 -4.05 20.41
CA GLU A 123 19.16 -3.90 20.80
C GLU A 123 19.97 -3.13 19.73
N THR A 124 19.74 -3.45 18.44
CA THR A 124 20.38 -2.75 17.32
C THR A 124 19.88 -1.31 17.16
N TYR A 125 18.59 -1.06 17.44
CA TYR A 125 18.02 0.28 17.40
C TYR A 125 18.58 1.18 18.50
N ASP A 126 18.84 0.63 19.69
CA ASP A 126 19.29 1.40 20.85
C ASP A 126 20.75 1.88 20.72
N ILE A 127 21.58 1.19 19.93
CA ILE A 127 22.95 1.62 19.60
C ILE A 127 23.01 2.66 18.48
N CYS A 128 21.91 2.87 17.74
CA CYS A 128 21.86 3.89 16.70
C CYS A 128 21.86 5.30 17.28
N GLU A 129 22.29 6.27 16.48
CA GLU A 129 22.26 7.68 16.87
C GLU A 129 20.81 8.14 17.10
N GLN A 130 20.57 8.70 18.28
CA GLN A 130 19.28 9.26 18.65
C GLN A 130 19.14 10.67 18.06
N PRO A 131 17.91 11.12 17.72
CA PRO A 131 17.72 12.47 17.23
C PRO A 131 18.11 13.50 18.30
N PRO A 132 18.48 14.73 17.90
CA PRO A 132 18.73 15.80 18.85
C PRO A 132 17.54 15.98 19.81
N PRO A 133 17.78 16.31 21.09
CA PRO A 133 16.73 16.37 22.11
C PRO A 133 15.87 17.65 21.98
N LEU A 134 15.30 17.91 20.81
CA LEU A 134 14.53 19.11 20.48
C LEU A 134 13.26 19.27 21.31
N ASN A 135 12.80 18.19 21.95
CA ASN A 135 11.65 18.25 22.84
C ASN A 135 11.89 19.12 24.08
N ILE A 136 13.14 19.42 24.45
CA ILE A 136 13.45 20.39 25.52
C ILE A 136 12.99 21.81 25.18
N LEU A 137 12.83 22.13 23.89
CA LEU A 137 12.35 23.43 23.41
C LEU A 137 10.83 23.50 23.29
N THR A 138 10.12 22.37 23.40
CA THR A 138 8.65 22.30 23.28
C THR A 138 7.92 23.28 24.22
N PRO A 139 8.30 23.43 25.51
CA PRO A 139 7.62 24.37 26.42
C PRO A 139 7.69 25.84 26.01
N TYR A 140 8.63 26.21 25.12
CA TYR A 140 8.84 27.58 24.67
C TYR A 140 8.17 27.87 23.32
N ARG A 141 7.33 26.96 22.82
CA ARG A 141 6.62 27.12 21.54
C ARG A 141 5.22 27.68 21.73
N ASP A 142 4.85 28.62 20.87
CA ASP A 142 3.52 29.25 20.89
C ASP A 142 2.41 28.36 20.30
N ASP A 143 2.76 27.42 19.42
CA ASP A 143 1.79 26.56 18.70
C ASP A 143 1.36 25.31 19.47
N GLY A 144 1.95 25.05 20.65
CA GLY A 144 1.66 23.89 21.48
C GLY A 144 2.06 22.54 20.85
N LYS A 145 2.86 22.55 19.79
CA LYS A 145 3.28 21.33 19.09
C LYS A 145 4.62 20.81 19.62
N GLU A 146 4.81 19.49 19.57
CA GLU A 146 6.08 18.85 19.93
C GLU A 146 7.23 19.30 19.01
N GLY A 147 8.32 19.79 19.60
CA GLY A 147 9.48 20.28 18.86
C GLY A 147 10.11 19.21 17.96
N LEU A 148 10.18 17.96 18.44
CA LEU A 148 10.78 16.86 17.67
C LEU A 148 10.00 16.53 16.39
N LYS A 149 8.68 16.77 16.33
CA LYS A 149 7.87 16.51 15.13
C LYS A 149 8.26 17.38 13.93
N PHE A 150 8.95 18.49 14.16
CA PHE A 150 9.51 19.32 13.09
C PHE A 150 10.82 18.77 12.51
N TYR A 151 11.47 17.84 13.21
CA TYR A 151 12.67 17.14 12.76
C TYR A 151 12.35 15.74 12.23
N THR A 152 11.55 14.97 12.97
CA THR A 152 11.09 13.63 12.57
C THR A 152 9.66 13.39 13.04
N ASN A 153 8.79 12.98 12.12
CA ASN A 153 7.39 12.71 12.41
C ASN A 153 6.93 11.38 11.77
N PRO A 154 6.98 10.25 12.52
CA PRO A 154 6.55 8.95 12.00
C PRO A 154 5.08 8.88 11.62
N SER A 155 4.18 9.64 12.28
CA SER A 155 2.74 9.61 11.99
C SER A 155 2.39 10.34 10.68
N TYR A 156 3.30 11.16 10.15
CA TYR A 156 3.08 12.00 8.97
C TYR A 156 2.50 11.23 7.78
N PHE A 157 3.03 10.04 7.49
CA PHE A 157 2.57 9.21 6.37
C PHE A 157 1.10 8.82 6.51
N PHE A 158 0.70 8.40 7.71
CA PHE A 158 -0.68 8.00 7.98
C PHE A 158 -1.62 9.22 8.00
N ASP A 159 -1.19 10.32 8.60
CA ASP A 159 -1.97 11.56 8.69
C ASP A 159 -2.29 12.10 7.28
N LEU A 160 -1.28 12.17 6.40
CA LEU A 160 -1.44 12.62 5.02
C LEU A 160 -2.30 11.66 4.19
N TRP A 161 -2.10 10.36 4.36
CA TRP A 161 -2.90 9.34 3.68
C TRP A 161 -4.38 9.45 4.09
N LYS A 162 -4.65 9.58 5.39
CA LYS A 162 -6.00 9.71 5.93
C LYS A 162 -6.70 10.95 5.38
N GLU A 163 -6.01 12.09 5.37
CA GLU A 163 -6.51 13.34 4.79
C GLU A 163 -6.89 13.15 3.32
N LYS A 164 -5.99 12.56 2.53
CA LYS A 164 -6.22 12.26 1.12
C LYS A 164 -7.45 11.36 0.90
N MET A 165 -7.58 10.28 1.67
CA MET A 165 -8.71 9.35 1.54
C MET A 165 -10.05 10.02 1.85
N LEU A 166 -10.07 10.92 2.83
CA LEU A 166 -11.28 11.67 3.17
C LEU A 166 -11.65 12.66 2.05
N GLN A 167 -10.66 13.36 1.51
CA GLN A 167 -10.83 14.27 0.38
C GLN A 167 -11.34 13.53 -0.87
N ASP A 168 -10.69 12.44 -1.25
CA ASP A 168 -11.06 11.61 -2.40
C ASP A 168 -12.50 11.06 -2.24
N THR A 169 -12.91 10.72 -1.01
CA THR A 169 -14.28 10.26 -0.70
C THR A 169 -15.33 11.37 -0.90
N GLU A 170 -15.04 12.58 -0.42
CA GLU A 170 -15.92 13.74 -0.61
C GLU A 170 -16.04 14.13 -2.09
N ASP A 171 -14.93 14.12 -2.83
CA ASP A 171 -14.92 14.45 -4.26
C ASP A 171 -15.69 13.40 -5.06
N LYS A 172 -15.52 12.11 -4.75
CA LYS A 172 -16.32 11.03 -5.35
C LYS A 172 -17.82 11.19 -5.07
N ARG A 173 -18.19 11.63 -3.86
CA ARG A 173 -19.59 11.89 -3.49
C ARG A 173 -20.17 13.07 -4.26
N LYS A 174 -19.42 14.18 -4.37
CA LYS A 174 -19.83 15.38 -5.10
C LYS A 174 -19.96 15.09 -6.60
N GLU A 175 -19.04 14.33 -7.17
CA GLU A 175 -19.08 13.97 -8.59
C GLU A 175 -20.31 13.09 -8.92
N LYS A 176 -20.62 12.09 -8.07
CA LYS A 176 -21.86 11.29 -8.23
C LYS A 176 -23.12 12.16 -8.20
N ARG A 177 -23.17 13.18 -7.34
CA ARG A 177 -24.31 14.12 -7.28
C ARG A 177 -24.40 14.98 -8.55
N LYS A 178 -23.26 15.51 -9.03
CA LYS A 178 -23.19 16.28 -10.29
C LYS A 178 -23.62 15.44 -11.49
N GLN A 179 -23.17 14.20 -11.59
CA GLN A 179 -23.56 13.30 -12.68
C GLN A 179 -25.06 12.98 -12.63
N LYS A 180 -25.63 12.72 -11.43
CA LYS A 180 -27.06 12.47 -11.27
C LYS A 180 -27.90 13.69 -11.66
N GLN A 181 -27.47 14.91 -11.30
CA GLN A 181 -28.13 16.15 -11.70
C GLN A 181 -28.07 16.35 -13.22
N LYS A 182 -26.89 16.21 -13.83
CA LYS A 182 -26.72 16.29 -15.29
C LYS A 182 -27.55 15.25 -16.05
N ASN A 183 -27.80 14.08 -15.46
CA ASN A 183 -28.63 13.05 -16.07
C ASN A 183 -30.14 13.36 -15.97
N LEU A 184 -30.57 14.09 -14.94
CA LEU A 184 -31.95 14.59 -14.81
C LEU A 184 -32.21 15.79 -15.73
N ASP A 185 -31.23 16.67 -15.89
CA ASP A 185 -31.29 17.84 -16.78
C ASP A 185 -31.05 17.48 -18.25
N ARG A 186 -30.78 16.20 -18.57
CA ARG A 186 -30.64 15.73 -19.95
C ARG A 186 -32.04 15.73 -20.59
N PRO A 187 -32.29 16.53 -21.64
CA PRO A 187 -33.58 16.51 -22.33
C PRO A 187 -33.85 15.10 -22.84
N HIS A 188 -35.07 14.60 -22.62
CA HIS A 188 -35.55 13.34 -23.18
C HIS A 188 -35.43 13.45 -24.71
N GLU A 189 -34.48 12.75 -25.31
CA GLU A 189 -34.51 12.56 -26.76
C GLU A 189 -35.86 11.90 -27.06
N PRO A 190 -36.69 12.49 -27.95
CA PRO A 190 -37.93 11.83 -28.34
C PRO A 190 -37.57 10.46 -28.87
N GLU A 191 -38.17 9.43 -28.27
CA GLU A 191 -38.13 8.05 -28.73
C GLU A 191 -38.19 8.06 -30.27
N LYS A 192 -37.15 7.53 -30.93
CA LYS A 192 -37.06 7.54 -32.40
C LYS A 192 -38.27 6.78 -32.94
N VAL A 193 -39.32 7.53 -33.27
CA VAL A 193 -40.55 7.01 -33.88
C VAL A 193 -40.11 6.21 -35.10
N PRO A 194 -40.48 4.91 -35.21
CA PRO A 194 -40.21 4.13 -36.41
C PRO A 194 -40.72 4.92 -37.62
N ARG A 195 -39.83 5.18 -38.59
CA ARG A 195 -40.11 6.05 -39.74
C ARG A 195 -41.38 5.54 -40.45
N ALA A 196 -42.44 6.36 -40.46
CA ALA A 196 -43.71 5.98 -41.09
C ALA A 196 -43.49 5.65 -42.58
N PRO A 197 -44.14 4.61 -43.13
CA PRO A 197 -44.01 4.26 -44.54
C PRO A 197 -44.40 5.45 -45.44
N HIS A 198 -43.50 5.85 -46.32
CA HIS A 198 -43.71 6.97 -47.22
C HIS A 198 -44.71 6.61 -48.32
N ASP A 199 -45.92 7.19 -48.28
CA ASP A 199 -46.95 6.97 -49.30
C ASP A 199 -46.66 7.83 -50.54
N ARG A 200 -46.08 7.21 -51.57
CA ARG A 200 -45.74 7.83 -52.85
C ARG A 200 -46.97 8.39 -53.59
N ARG A 201 -48.20 8.02 -53.21
CA ARG A 201 -49.44 8.43 -53.90
C ARG A 201 -49.60 9.94 -54.02
N ARG A 202 -49.19 10.72 -53.01
CA ARG A 202 -49.25 12.20 -53.06
C ARG A 202 -48.29 12.80 -54.08
N GLU A 203 -47.11 12.21 -54.26
CA GLU A 203 -46.14 12.66 -55.26
C GLU A 203 -46.62 12.37 -56.68
N TRP A 204 -47.12 11.15 -56.92
CA TRP A 204 -47.71 10.79 -58.22
C TRP A 204 -48.91 11.66 -58.58
N GLN A 205 -49.72 12.06 -57.59
CA GLN A 205 -50.87 12.95 -57.81
C GLN A 205 -50.45 14.39 -58.13
N LYS A 206 -49.34 14.88 -57.56
CA LYS A 206 -48.74 16.17 -57.94
C LYS A 206 -48.15 16.13 -59.35
N LEU A 207 -47.41 15.08 -59.69
CA LEU A 207 -46.85 14.89 -61.04
C LEU A 207 -47.92 14.69 -62.12
N ALA A 208 -49.06 14.09 -61.77
CA ALA A 208 -50.19 13.91 -62.68
C ALA A 208 -50.87 15.23 -63.10
N GLN A 209 -50.70 16.32 -62.33
CA GLN A 209 -51.25 17.64 -62.69
C GLN A 209 -50.37 18.43 -63.68
N GLY A 210 -49.28 17.83 -64.14
CA GLY A 210 -48.38 18.42 -65.13
C GLY A 210 -47.24 19.23 -64.48
N PRO A 211 -46.02 19.25 -65.07
CA PRO A 211 -44.84 19.91 -64.49
C PRO A 211 -44.99 21.42 -64.27
N GLU A 212 -45.94 22.05 -64.94
CA GLU A 212 -46.13 23.50 -64.99
C GLU A 212 -46.91 24.06 -63.77
N LEU A 213 -47.52 23.19 -62.95
CA LEU A 213 -48.31 23.56 -61.74
C LEU A 213 -47.71 23.01 -60.43
N ALA A 214 -46.55 22.34 -60.50
CA ALA A 214 -45.77 22.04 -59.31
C ALA A 214 -45.04 23.31 -58.88
N GLU A 215 -45.74 24.17 -58.14
CA GLU A 215 -45.18 25.43 -57.66
C GLU A 215 -43.81 25.23 -57.01
N ASP A 216 -42.92 26.13 -57.41
CA ASP A 216 -41.56 26.35 -56.95
C ASP A 216 -41.57 26.56 -55.42
N ASP A 217 -41.35 25.48 -54.66
CA ASP A 217 -41.19 25.58 -53.21
C ASP A 217 -39.82 26.21 -52.95
N ALA A 218 -39.79 27.54 -52.91
CA ALA A 218 -38.62 28.39 -52.66
C ALA A 218 -37.89 28.08 -51.32
N ASN A 219 -38.40 27.14 -50.52
CA ASN A 219 -37.71 26.57 -49.36
C ASN A 219 -36.63 25.54 -49.69
N LEU A 220 -36.56 25.00 -50.92
CA LEU A 220 -35.50 24.06 -51.32
C LEU A 220 -34.19 24.76 -51.73
N LEU A 221 -34.24 26.05 -52.09
CA LEU A 221 -33.06 26.81 -52.49
C LEU A 221 -32.17 27.22 -51.30
N HIS A 222 -32.73 27.40 -50.10
CA HIS A 222 -31.94 27.72 -48.90
C HIS A 222 -31.20 26.51 -48.30
N LYS A 223 -31.54 25.28 -48.72
CA LYS A 223 -30.91 24.06 -48.18
C LYS A 223 -29.77 23.52 -49.05
N HIS A 224 -29.58 24.04 -50.26
CA HIS A 224 -28.66 23.47 -51.25
C HIS A 224 -27.34 24.27 -51.46
N ILE A 225 -27.17 25.42 -50.79
CA ILE A 225 -25.93 26.22 -50.87
C ILE A 225 -24.86 25.77 -49.86
N GLU A 226 -25.22 25.17 -48.72
CA GLU A 226 -24.21 24.72 -47.73
C GLU A 226 -23.67 23.29 -47.95
N VAL A 227 -24.22 22.50 -48.90
CA VAL A 227 -23.82 21.09 -49.13
C VAL A 227 -23.23 20.87 -50.53
N ALA A 228 -22.64 21.91 -51.14
CA ALA A 228 -21.94 21.83 -52.42
C ALA A 228 -20.41 21.91 -52.22
N ASN A 229 -19.84 20.89 -51.57
CA ASN A 229 -18.44 20.46 -51.75
C ASN A 229 -18.36 18.97 -51.38
N GLY A 230 -18.52 18.10 -52.38
CA GLY A 230 -18.25 16.65 -52.30
C GLY A 230 -16.74 16.33 -52.34
N PRO A 231 -16.28 15.05 -52.52
CA PRO A 231 -16.95 13.92 -53.18
C PRO A 231 -17.07 12.65 -52.29
N ALA A 232 -18.18 11.90 -52.36
CA ALA A 232 -18.52 10.80 -53.28
C ALA A 232 -18.26 9.41 -52.67
N SER A 233 -19.37 8.70 -52.44
CA SER A 233 -19.49 7.31 -52.03
C SER A 233 -18.99 6.33 -53.08
N HIS A 234 -18.44 5.19 -52.64
CA HIS A 234 -18.51 3.95 -53.42
C HIS A 234 -18.91 2.75 -52.54
N PHE A 235 -20.03 2.13 -52.94
CA PHE A 235 -20.48 0.74 -52.78
C PHE A 235 -19.31 -0.29 -52.77
N GLU A 236 -19.30 -1.50 -52.20
CA GLU A 236 -20.34 -2.48 -51.81
C GLU A 236 -19.65 -3.69 -51.10
N SER A 237 -20.44 -4.56 -50.47
CA SER A 237 -20.22 -6.01 -50.22
C SER A 237 -19.33 -6.53 -49.05
N ARG A 238 -20.04 -7.13 -48.07
CA ARG A 238 -19.85 -8.48 -47.46
C ARG A 238 -18.47 -8.80 -46.84
N SER A 239 -18.35 -9.09 -45.54
CA SER A 239 -18.60 -10.44 -44.96
C SER A 239 -18.51 -10.43 -43.42
N GLN A 240 -19.27 -11.34 -42.79
CA GLN A 240 -19.32 -11.67 -41.36
C GLN A 240 -17.95 -11.94 -40.70
N ALA A 241 -17.79 -11.48 -39.44
CA ALA A 241 -17.20 -12.30 -38.37
C ALA A 241 -17.61 -11.80 -36.98
N TYR A 242 -18.20 -12.74 -36.24
CA TYR A 242 -18.53 -12.79 -34.83
C TYR A 242 -17.30 -12.54 -33.92
N VAL A 243 -17.35 -11.58 -32.99
CA VAL A 243 -17.06 -11.74 -31.53
C VAL A 243 -17.60 -10.50 -30.80
N ASP A 244 -18.50 -10.70 -29.85
CA ASP A 244 -19.03 -9.68 -28.94
C ASP A 244 -18.07 -9.53 -27.75
N HIS A 245 -17.51 -8.33 -27.52
CA HIS A 245 -16.63 -8.03 -26.38
C HIS A 245 -17.35 -7.03 -25.47
N MET A 246 -18.01 -7.54 -24.44
CA MET A 246 -18.62 -6.75 -23.37
C MET A 246 -17.58 -6.39 -22.31
N ASP A 247 -16.84 -5.30 -22.52
CA ASP A 247 -16.06 -4.65 -21.45
C ASP A 247 -16.95 -3.62 -20.73
N GLY A 248 -17.81 -4.12 -19.85
CA GLY A 248 -18.49 -3.32 -18.85
C GLY A 248 -17.60 -3.19 -17.61
N SER A 249 -17.17 -1.97 -17.29
CA SER A 249 -16.43 -1.67 -16.06
C SER A 249 -17.34 -1.80 -14.82
N TYR A 250 -17.32 -2.97 -14.18
CA TYR A 250 -18.08 -3.21 -12.94
C TYR A 250 -17.42 -2.45 -11.77
N SER A 251 -18.17 -1.54 -11.15
CA SER A 251 -17.69 -0.83 -9.95
C SER A 251 -17.88 -1.68 -8.70
N LEU A 252 -16.77 -2.16 -8.12
CA LEU A 252 -16.72 -2.95 -6.88
C LEU A 252 -17.24 -2.21 -5.64
N SER A 253 -17.46 -0.90 -5.72
CA SER A 253 -17.84 -0.05 -4.58
C SER A 253 -19.31 -0.16 -4.15
N ALA A 254 -20.13 -0.93 -4.87
CA ALA A 254 -21.58 -0.99 -4.65
C ALA A 254 -22.13 -2.39 -4.34
N LEU A 255 -21.27 -3.42 -4.20
CA LEU A 255 -21.74 -4.80 -3.98
C LEU A 255 -21.69 -5.21 -2.49
N PRO A 256 -22.61 -6.07 -2.03
CA PRO A 256 -22.53 -6.73 -0.73
C PRO A 256 -21.24 -7.55 -0.59
N TYR A 257 -20.69 -7.65 0.64
CA TYR A 257 -19.37 -8.23 0.92
C TYR A 257 -19.19 -9.69 0.45
N SER A 258 -20.27 -10.47 0.36
CA SER A 258 -20.22 -11.83 -0.17
C SER A 258 -19.86 -11.89 -1.66
N GLN A 259 -20.32 -10.93 -2.46
CA GLN A 259 -20.09 -10.90 -3.91
C GLN A 259 -18.70 -10.37 -4.27
N MET A 260 -18.11 -9.48 -3.46
CA MET A 260 -16.72 -9.04 -3.65
C MET A 260 -15.71 -10.17 -3.36
N SER A 261 -16.00 -11.04 -2.40
CA SER A 261 -15.15 -12.18 -2.07
C SER A 261 -15.05 -13.17 -3.24
N GLU A 262 -16.17 -13.48 -3.91
CA GLU A 262 -16.17 -14.38 -5.08
C GLU A 262 -15.43 -13.79 -6.29
N LEU A 263 -15.52 -12.48 -6.52
CA LEU A 263 -14.83 -11.82 -7.63
C LEU A 263 -13.31 -11.72 -7.43
N LEU A 264 -12.86 -11.55 -6.19
CA LEU A 264 -11.43 -11.52 -5.87
C LEU A 264 -10.78 -12.91 -6.04
N ASN A 265 -11.44 -13.97 -5.59
CA ASN A 265 -10.94 -15.34 -5.77
C ASN A 265 -10.86 -15.76 -7.26
N ARG A 266 -11.77 -15.24 -8.10
CA ARG A 266 -11.77 -15.50 -9.55
C ARG A 266 -10.70 -14.70 -10.32
N ALA A 267 -10.20 -13.60 -9.74
CA ALA A 267 -9.15 -12.77 -10.34
C ALA A 267 -7.74 -13.35 -10.09
N GLU A 268 -7.53 -14.09 -9.00
CA GLU A 268 -6.25 -14.71 -8.67
C GLU A 268 -5.81 -15.78 -9.68
N GLU A 269 -6.73 -16.39 -10.42
CA GLU A 269 -6.42 -17.42 -11.42
C GLU A 269 -5.79 -16.85 -12.72
N ARG A 270 -5.87 -15.52 -12.96
CA ARG A 270 -5.46 -14.90 -14.23
C ARG A 270 -4.17 -14.11 -14.23
N VAL A 271 -3.47 -13.96 -13.10
CA VAL A 271 -2.23 -13.15 -13.07
C VAL A 271 -1.10 -13.88 -12.35
N LEU A 272 -0.55 -14.89 -13.02
CA LEU A 272 0.81 -15.36 -12.76
C LEU A 272 1.78 -14.63 -13.71
N VAL A 273 2.20 -13.43 -13.33
CA VAL A 273 3.36 -12.74 -13.93
C VAL A 273 4.37 -12.42 -12.81
N ARG A 274 5.63 -12.70 -13.14
CA ARG A 274 6.81 -12.90 -12.28
C ARG A 274 7.28 -11.62 -11.54
N PRO A 275 7.97 -11.73 -10.38
CA PRO A 275 8.16 -10.62 -9.45
C PRO A 275 9.58 -10.04 -9.51
N HIS A 276 9.79 -8.88 -10.14
CA HIS A 276 10.88 -7.95 -9.77
C HIS A 276 10.79 -6.62 -10.52
N GLU A 277 10.13 -5.60 -9.96
CA GLU A 277 10.45 -4.21 -10.31
C GLU A 277 10.22 -3.30 -9.09
N PRO A 278 11.20 -2.47 -8.69
CA PRO A 278 11.02 -1.53 -7.59
C PRO A 278 10.07 -0.38 -7.98
N PRO A 279 9.34 0.21 -7.02
CA PRO A 279 8.40 1.29 -7.30
C PRO A 279 9.13 2.54 -7.84
N PRO A 280 8.46 3.33 -8.72
CA PRO A 280 9.08 4.48 -9.36
C PRO A 280 9.41 5.59 -8.34
N PRO A 281 10.51 6.34 -8.54
CA PRO A 281 10.90 7.43 -7.65
C PRO A 281 9.91 8.61 -7.73
N PRO A 282 9.79 9.40 -6.65
CA PRO A 282 8.91 10.56 -6.62
C PRO A 282 9.36 11.67 -7.59
N PRO A 283 8.43 12.47 -8.15
CA PRO A 283 8.74 13.49 -9.15
C PRO A 283 9.57 14.65 -8.57
N PRO A 284 10.53 15.21 -9.34
CA PRO A 284 11.36 16.32 -8.90
C PRO A 284 10.56 17.63 -8.83
N MET A 285 10.69 18.33 -7.71
CA MET A 285 10.12 19.66 -7.52
C MET A 285 10.71 20.65 -8.53
N HIS A 286 9.86 21.24 -9.37
CA HIS A 286 10.26 22.36 -10.22
C HIS A 286 10.33 23.64 -9.39
N GLY A 287 11.55 24.14 -9.16
CA GLY A 287 11.81 25.51 -8.76
C GLY A 287 12.44 26.26 -9.93
N ALA A 288 11.78 27.32 -10.39
CA ALA A 288 12.31 28.25 -11.37
C ALA A 288 13.37 29.16 -10.72
N GLY A 289 14.46 29.44 -11.45
CA GLY A 289 15.41 30.50 -11.10
C GLY A 289 16.83 30.23 -11.61
N ASP A 290 17.18 30.87 -12.72
CA ASP A 290 18.50 30.93 -13.34
C ASP A 290 19.65 31.24 -12.38
N ALA A 291 20.71 30.40 -12.41
CA ALA A 291 22.08 30.82 -12.12
C ALA A 291 23.10 29.84 -12.74
N LYS A 292 24.08 30.40 -13.46
CA LYS A 292 25.17 29.72 -14.19
C LYS A 292 26.09 28.88 -13.28
N PRO A 293 26.77 27.84 -13.80
CA PRO A 293 27.62 26.95 -13.01
C PRO A 293 29.00 27.56 -12.74
N VAL A 294 29.45 27.47 -11.47
CA VAL A 294 30.83 27.72 -11.03
C VAL A 294 31.42 26.37 -10.58
N PRO A 295 32.66 26.01 -10.98
CA PRO A 295 33.24 24.69 -10.69
C PRO A 295 33.74 24.60 -9.24
N PRO A 296 33.79 23.39 -8.64
CA PRO A 296 34.30 23.22 -7.28
C PRO A 296 35.84 23.24 -7.27
N CYS A 297 36.40 24.18 -6.50
CA CYS A 297 37.81 24.17 -6.13
C CYS A 297 38.10 22.99 -5.19
N VAL A 298 38.95 22.09 -5.67
CA VAL A 298 39.71 21.13 -4.87
C VAL A 298 40.58 21.90 -3.87
N SER A 299 40.44 21.61 -2.57
CA SER A 299 41.40 22.06 -1.56
C SER A 299 42.20 20.87 -1.06
N SER A 300 43.41 20.78 -1.59
CA SER A 300 44.53 20.00 -1.09
C SER A 300 45.02 20.62 0.22
N THR A 301 45.08 19.86 1.31
CA THR A 301 45.85 20.24 2.50
C THR A 301 47.16 19.48 2.53
N THR A 302 48.21 20.12 2.05
CA THR A 302 49.61 19.79 2.35
C THR A 302 49.95 20.19 3.78
N GLY A 303 50.76 19.37 4.43
CA GLY A 303 51.01 19.42 5.86
C GLY A 303 51.88 20.58 6.35
N LEU A 304 51.89 20.72 7.67
CA LEU A 304 52.93 21.43 8.39
C LEU A 304 53.22 20.71 9.71
N VAL A 305 54.51 20.55 9.95
CA VAL A 305 55.17 19.74 10.96
C VAL A 305 55.35 20.55 12.24
N GLU A 306 55.37 19.84 13.38
CA GLU A 306 56.05 20.15 14.65
C GLU A 306 55.74 21.45 15.41
N ASN A 307 55.22 21.29 16.63
CA ASN A 307 56.04 21.54 17.83
C ASN A 307 55.42 20.94 19.09
N ARG A 308 56.22 20.11 19.77
CA ARG A 308 56.01 19.58 21.12
C ARG A 308 56.62 20.56 22.12
N PRO A 309 56.09 20.64 23.35
CA PRO A 309 56.99 20.48 24.49
C PRO A 309 56.49 19.42 25.48
N GLN A 310 57.45 18.63 25.98
CA GLN A 310 57.30 17.76 27.15
C GLN A 310 57.35 18.60 28.44
N SER A 311 56.65 18.16 29.49
CA SER A 311 57.07 18.13 30.92
C SER A 311 55.89 17.65 31.80
N PRO A 312 56.06 17.30 33.10
CA PRO A 312 56.30 15.92 33.53
C PRO A 312 55.25 15.41 34.56
N ALA A 313 55.40 14.14 34.95
CA ALA A 313 54.60 13.43 35.93
C ALA A 313 54.88 13.85 37.40
N THR A 314 53.84 13.94 38.23
CA THR A 314 53.70 13.58 39.67
C THR A 314 52.37 14.21 40.14
N GLY A 315 51.52 13.66 41.01
CA GLY A 315 51.63 12.60 41.99
C GLY A 315 50.87 13.03 43.26
N ARG A 316 49.70 12.43 43.49
CA ARG A 316 48.92 12.23 44.75
C ARG A 316 48.05 13.34 45.41
N PRO A 317 46.95 12.90 46.11
CA PRO A 317 45.98 13.70 46.90
C PRO A 317 46.42 13.76 48.41
N PRO A 318 45.72 14.37 49.41
CA PRO A 318 44.32 14.15 49.90
C PRO A 318 43.57 15.50 50.18
N VAL A 319 42.29 15.62 50.60
CA VAL A 319 41.38 14.91 51.53
C VAL A 319 39.96 14.97 50.96
#